data_AF-A0A1A2PNJ7-F1
#
_entry.id   AF-A0A1A2PNJ7-F1
#
_cell.length_a   1.000
_cell.length_b   1.000
_cell.length_c   1.000
_cell.angle_alpha   90.00
_cell.angle_beta   90.00
_cell.angle_gamma   90.00
#
_symmetry.space_group_name_H-M   'P 1'
#
loop_
_entity.id
_entity.type
_entity.pdbx_description
1 polymer ?
#
loop_
_entity_poly.entity_id
_entity_poly.type
_entity_poly.pdbx_seq_one_letter_code
_entity_poly.pdbx_strand_id
1 'polypeptide(L)'
;MRVATAVGAAVVARLPRLGAALLPRLARLACVVAGGLLLYASFPTRNWWWAAVPAAALLGWVLTRAATTAIGGLGYGFVFGLVFYLPLLPWVGSLVGPVPWVVLAMLCAAFPAAFSLFAVVVRGLPGWPLWFAVLWAAQEWAKSTFPFGGFPWGVVAYGQTHGPFLPLAQLGGSTLLSVAVMLIGFSGTAIALEIAAWWHGPGGQRTAEPDAAVDPPGHTDSAPPAVVLPGICICLVLLASVIVWPQVRHAGTGSGGEPPVTIAVVQGNVPRLGLGFNDQRRAVLDNHVRETLRLAEDVRAGTAPQPQFVIWPEDSSDIDPLVNTDAALEISQAAVTVGAPILIGSVLAVPGSPPDDPRFTNTMIVWNPSTGPADRHDKQIVQPFGEYLPMRSFFRHLSGYADRAGNMVPGAGNGVVHIAGVPLGVATCWEVIFDRAPRKAVLDGAQLLAVPANNATFNQTMSEQQLAFARLRAVEHDRYVVVAGTTGISAVIAPDGAELVSTDFFQPAYLDIAVRLKTRLTPATRWAPVLQWVLLVVAGAVVLVGMRHNGWFARPVRLRSTAGDEASSAGTPPRDPPPGQGPSDPPPAEGGDRTPPPGGGEDSPLPEGGRRPSRHSGRHRGAT
;
A
#
# COMPACT_ATOMS: atom_id res chain seq x y z
N MET A 1 -0.23 56.94 27.18
CA MET A 1 -0.14 55.96 28.29
C MET A 1 -1.40 55.10 28.45
N ARG A 2 -2.63 55.65 28.43
CA ARG A 2 -3.89 54.88 28.58
C ARG A 2 -4.25 53.92 27.42
N VAL A 3 -3.78 54.17 26.20
CA VAL A 3 -4.03 53.28 25.03
C VAL A 3 -3.14 52.04 25.06
N ALA A 4 -1.88 52.17 25.51
CA ALA A 4 -0.95 51.05 25.63
C ALA A 4 -1.37 50.05 26.73
N THR A 5 -1.94 50.53 27.84
CA THR A 5 -2.49 49.68 28.90
C THR A 5 -3.79 48.97 28.48
N ALA A 6 -4.62 49.58 27.63
CA ALA A 6 -5.84 48.95 27.12
C ALA A 6 -5.54 47.81 26.10
N VAL A 7 -4.53 48.01 25.25
CA VAL A 7 -4.04 46.97 24.32
C VAL A 7 -3.36 45.83 25.09
N GLY A 8 -2.55 46.13 26.11
CA GLY A 8 -1.95 45.13 27.00
C GLY A 8 -2.99 44.29 27.74
N ALA A 9 -4.03 44.91 28.30
CA ALA A 9 -5.13 44.21 28.96
C ALA A 9 -5.96 43.35 27.99
N ALA A 10 -6.18 43.80 26.74
CA ALA A 10 -6.88 43.03 25.72
C ALA A 10 -6.07 41.82 25.23
N VAL A 11 -4.74 41.92 25.16
CA VAL A 11 -3.85 40.79 24.84
C VAL A 11 -3.82 39.79 26.01
N VAL A 12 -3.69 40.28 27.25
CA VAL A 12 -3.71 39.42 28.46
C VAL A 12 -5.05 38.72 28.65
N ALA A 13 -6.18 39.38 28.34
CA ALA A 13 -7.50 38.76 28.37
C ALA A 13 -7.75 37.74 27.25
N ARG A 14 -6.97 37.79 26.15
CA ARG A 14 -7.02 36.82 25.05
C ARG A 14 -6.10 35.62 25.26
N LEU A 15 -5.09 35.71 26.13
CA LEU A 15 -4.15 34.61 26.43
C LEU A 15 -4.84 33.32 26.92
N PRO A 16 -5.83 33.34 27.85
CA PRO A 16 -6.52 32.13 28.28
C PRO A 16 -7.36 31.49 27.16
N ARG A 17 -7.97 32.31 26.29
CA ARG A 17 -8.76 31.85 25.14
C ARG A 17 -7.88 31.27 24.03
N LEU A 18 -6.71 31.87 23.80
CA LEU A 18 -5.66 31.32 22.93
C LEU A 18 -5.12 29.99 23.48
N GLY A 19 -4.81 29.91 24.77
CA GLY A 19 -4.38 28.68 25.44
C GLY A 19 -5.40 27.55 25.34
N ALA A 20 -6.68 27.85 25.62
CA ALA A 20 -7.78 26.89 25.51
C ALA A 20 -8.03 26.41 24.06
N ALA A 21 -7.75 27.24 23.05
CA ALA A 21 -7.86 26.86 21.64
C ALA A 21 -6.61 26.12 21.10
N LEU A 22 -5.42 26.42 21.64
CA LEU A 22 -4.14 25.85 21.21
C LEU A 22 -3.87 24.49 21.85
N LEU A 23 -4.18 24.30 23.13
CA LEU A 23 -3.87 23.08 23.86
C LEU A 23 -4.49 21.81 23.22
N PRO A 24 -5.77 21.81 22.76
CA PRO A 24 -6.35 20.67 22.05
C PRO A 24 -5.77 20.45 20.65
N ARG A 25 -5.19 21.49 20.02
CA ARG A 25 -4.49 21.35 18.73
C ARG A 25 -3.10 20.74 18.93
N LEU A 26 -2.39 21.17 19.98
CA LEU A 26 -1.10 20.61 20.37
C LEU A 26 -1.22 19.14 20.79
N ALA A 27 -2.24 18.78 21.56
CA ALA A 27 -2.48 17.38 21.93
C ALA A 27 -2.72 16.49 20.69
N ARG A 28 -3.55 16.95 19.73
CA ARG A 28 -3.77 16.22 18.47
C ARG A 28 -2.49 16.11 17.64
N LEU A 29 -1.70 17.17 17.56
CA LEU A 29 -0.41 17.15 16.86
C LEU A 29 0.57 16.18 17.53
N ALA A 30 0.66 16.18 18.85
CA ALA A 30 1.49 15.24 19.60
C ALA A 30 1.07 13.79 19.37
N CYS A 31 -0.24 13.48 19.39
CA CYS A 31 -0.74 12.14 19.06
C CYS A 31 -0.42 11.73 17.62
N VAL A 32 -0.51 12.65 16.66
CA VAL A 32 -0.16 12.39 15.26
C VAL A 32 1.33 12.09 15.09
N VAL A 33 2.19 12.90 15.73
CA VAL A 33 3.66 12.69 15.70
C VAL A 33 4.02 11.38 16.37
N ALA A 34 3.49 11.12 17.57
CA ALA A 34 3.70 9.85 18.27
C ALA A 34 3.20 8.66 17.45
N GLY A 35 2.03 8.77 16.82
CA GLY A 35 1.49 7.74 15.93
C GLY A 35 2.39 7.46 14.73
N GLY A 36 2.91 8.49 14.05
CA GLY A 36 3.83 8.34 12.93
C GLY A 36 5.15 7.65 13.34
N LEU A 37 5.71 8.01 14.50
CA LEU A 37 6.92 7.40 15.05
C LEU A 37 6.68 5.94 15.46
N LEU A 38 5.53 5.63 16.06
CA LEU A 38 5.14 4.27 16.43
C LEU A 38 4.94 3.40 15.19
N LEU A 39 4.33 3.94 14.12
CA LEU A 39 4.22 3.21 12.87
C LEU A 39 5.60 2.93 12.29
N TYR A 40 6.51 3.92 12.26
CA TYR A 40 7.90 3.72 11.85
C TYR A 40 8.61 2.65 12.69
N ALA A 41 8.42 2.64 14.00
CA ALA A 41 9.03 1.65 14.90
C ALA A 41 8.54 0.21 14.65
N SER A 42 7.39 0.03 13.99
CA SER A 42 6.95 -1.30 13.58
C SER A 42 7.76 -1.90 12.42
N PHE A 43 8.49 -1.08 11.66
CA PHE A 43 9.31 -1.55 10.54
C PHE A 43 10.74 -1.91 10.98
N PRO A 44 11.46 -2.70 10.17
CA PRO A 44 12.90 -2.87 10.34
C PRO A 44 13.64 -1.53 10.40
N THR A 45 14.63 -1.36 11.29
CA THR A 45 15.32 -2.41 12.06
C THR A 45 14.65 -2.77 13.41
N ARG A 46 13.72 -1.95 13.89
CA ARG A 46 13.14 -2.06 15.25
C ARG A 46 12.16 -3.21 15.40
N ASN A 47 11.36 -3.49 14.36
CA ASN A 47 10.42 -4.61 14.32
C ASN A 47 9.43 -4.68 15.51
N TRP A 48 9.06 -3.53 16.09
CA TRP A 48 8.03 -3.48 17.15
C TRP A 48 6.65 -3.63 16.54
N TRP A 49 6.30 -4.84 16.09
CA TRP A 49 5.05 -5.13 15.37
C TRP A 49 3.81 -4.53 16.05
N TRP A 50 3.79 -4.58 17.39
CA TRP A 50 2.69 -4.10 18.21
C TRP A 50 2.52 -2.58 18.12
N ALA A 51 3.55 -1.81 17.77
CA ALA A 51 3.52 -0.35 17.70
C ALA A 51 2.63 0.19 16.57
N ALA A 52 2.37 -0.60 15.53
CA ALA A 52 1.40 -0.24 14.47
C ALA A 52 -0.04 -0.11 15.00
N VAL A 53 -0.41 -0.89 16.02
CA VAL A 53 -1.74 -0.87 16.64
C VAL A 53 -2.03 0.46 17.37
N PRO A 54 -1.21 0.92 18.34
CA PRO A 54 -1.39 2.22 18.97
C PRO A 54 -1.15 3.37 17.98
N ALA A 55 -0.31 3.21 16.94
CA ALA A 55 -0.20 4.20 15.88
C ALA A 55 -1.55 4.46 15.18
N ALA A 56 -2.22 3.39 14.76
CA ALA A 56 -3.56 3.45 14.19
C ALA A 56 -4.58 4.00 15.20
N ALA A 57 -4.50 3.60 16.47
CA ALA A 57 -5.41 4.06 17.51
C ALA A 57 -5.29 5.57 17.78
N LEU A 58 -4.06 6.10 17.83
CA LEU A 58 -3.80 7.53 18.01
C LEU A 58 -4.29 8.35 16.81
N LEU A 59 -4.02 7.88 15.58
CA LEU A 59 -4.52 8.54 14.38
C LEU A 59 -6.06 8.52 14.35
N GLY A 60 -6.69 7.37 14.62
CA GLY A 60 -8.14 7.24 14.71
C GLY A 60 -8.76 8.18 15.75
N TRP A 61 -8.12 8.34 16.91
CA TRP A 61 -8.57 9.26 17.96
C TRP A 61 -8.55 10.72 17.49
N VAL A 62 -7.52 11.15 16.75
CA VAL A 62 -7.43 12.51 16.22
C VAL A 62 -8.51 12.77 15.17
N LEU A 63 -8.77 11.81 14.29
CA LEU A 63 -9.73 11.93 13.18
C LEU A 63 -11.19 11.88 13.63
N THR A 64 -11.48 11.21 14.74
CA THR A 64 -12.84 11.13 15.33
C THR A 64 -13.22 12.37 16.15
N ARG A 65 -12.27 13.25 16.50
CA ARG A 65 -12.59 14.49 17.22
C ARG A 65 -13.47 15.42 16.38
N ALA A 66 -14.60 15.86 16.93
CA ALA A 66 -15.52 16.81 16.28
C ALA A 66 -14.82 18.07 15.75
N ALA A 67 -13.80 18.57 16.47
CA ALA A 67 -13.00 19.73 16.09
C ALA A 67 -12.02 19.48 14.91
N THR A 68 -11.93 18.26 14.40
CA THR A 68 -11.12 17.92 13.22
C THR A 68 -12.04 18.00 12.00
N THR A 69 -11.79 18.99 11.12
CA THR A 69 -12.48 19.13 9.82
C THR A 69 -11.86 18.22 8.77
N ALA A 70 -12.47 18.05 7.59
CA ALA A 70 -11.90 17.23 6.52
C ALA A 70 -10.51 17.72 6.07
N ILE A 71 -10.34 19.04 5.93
CA ILE A 71 -9.04 19.67 5.63
C ILE A 71 -8.08 19.52 6.81
N GLY A 72 -8.56 19.61 8.05
CA GLY A 72 -7.76 19.31 9.24
C GLY A 72 -7.28 17.86 9.27
N GLY A 73 -8.14 16.91 8.89
CA GLY A 73 -7.80 15.50 8.73
C GLY A 73 -6.70 15.31 7.68
N LEU A 74 -6.82 15.96 6.52
CA LEU A 74 -5.76 15.98 5.51
C LEU A 74 -4.42 16.45 6.09
N GLY A 75 -4.42 17.58 6.81
CA GLY A 75 -3.19 18.11 7.43
C GLY A 75 -2.60 17.18 8.49
N TYR A 76 -3.42 16.62 9.38
CA TYR A 76 -2.97 15.66 10.40
C TYR A 76 -2.44 14.36 9.77
N GLY A 77 -3.11 13.83 8.75
CA GLY A 77 -2.65 12.66 8.01
C GLY A 77 -1.34 12.91 7.27
N PHE A 78 -1.14 14.11 6.73
CA PHE A 78 0.11 14.50 6.08
C PHE A 78 1.27 14.55 7.08
N VAL A 79 1.07 15.15 8.26
CA VAL A 79 2.09 15.16 9.33
C VAL A 79 2.38 13.74 9.83
N PHE A 80 1.34 12.92 10.04
CA PHE A 80 1.49 11.50 10.41
C PHE A 80 2.38 10.78 9.38
N GLY A 81 2.05 10.93 8.09
CA GLY A 81 2.79 10.33 6.99
C GLY A 81 4.23 10.84 6.90
N LEU A 82 4.48 12.14 7.09
CA LEU A 82 5.84 12.70 7.06
C LEU A 82 6.71 12.14 8.17
N VAL A 83 6.19 12.11 9.39
CA VAL A 83 6.90 11.57 10.57
C VAL A 83 7.18 10.08 10.40
N PHE A 84 6.35 9.36 9.64
CA PHE A 84 6.57 7.96 9.29
C PHE A 84 7.61 7.78 8.17
N TYR A 85 7.45 8.46 7.03
CA TYR A 85 8.24 8.20 5.82
C TYR A 85 9.64 8.81 5.83
N LEU A 86 9.84 9.95 6.48
CA LEU A 86 11.18 10.55 6.60
C LEU A 86 12.18 9.56 7.22
N PRO A 87 11.96 9.02 8.44
CA PRO A 87 12.90 8.08 9.04
C PRO A 87 12.89 6.69 8.39
N LEU A 88 11.85 6.35 7.61
CA LEU A 88 11.76 5.05 6.91
C LEU A 88 12.63 4.98 5.65
N LEU A 89 12.81 6.10 4.95
CA LEU A 89 13.43 6.16 3.62
C LEU A 89 14.81 6.85 3.52
N PRO A 90 15.63 7.03 4.58
CA PRO A 90 16.86 7.82 4.50
C PRO A 90 17.88 7.26 3.50
N TRP A 91 17.83 5.96 3.21
CA TRP A 91 18.67 5.30 2.20
C TRP A 91 18.44 5.81 0.77
N VAL A 92 17.28 6.41 0.47
CA VAL A 92 17.05 7.10 -0.80
C VAL A 92 17.93 8.35 -0.89
N GLY A 93 18.09 9.05 0.23
CA GLY A 93 18.91 10.26 0.33
C GLY A 93 20.38 10.00 0.04
N SER A 94 20.90 8.83 0.40
CA SER A 94 22.28 8.43 0.06
C SER A 94 22.47 8.11 -1.42
N LEU A 95 21.41 7.75 -2.15
CA LEU A 95 21.48 7.40 -3.56
C LEU A 95 21.37 8.63 -4.47
N VAL A 96 20.33 9.44 -4.27
CA VAL A 96 19.96 10.54 -5.17
C VAL A 96 20.02 11.92 -4.52
N GLY A 97 20.46 12.00 -3.26
CA GLY A 97 20.57 13.23 -2.49
C GLY A 97 19.35 13.54 -1.61
N PRO A 98 19.49 14.51 -0.68
CA PRO A 98 18.49 14.77 0.35
C PRO A 98 17.19 15.37 -0.21
N VAL A 99 17.25 16.16 -1.28
CA VAL A 99 16.07 16.83 -1.86
C VAL A 99 15.08 15.81 -2.46
N PRO A 100 15.49 14.90 -3.37
CA PRO A 100 14.57 13.87 -3.87
C PRO A 100 14.02 12.96 -2.77
N TRP A 101 14.80 12.64 -1.73
CA TRP A 101 14.31 11.88 -0.58
C TRP A 101 13.18 12.58 0.16
N VAL A 102 13.33 13.86 0.50
CA VAL A 102 12.27 14.62 1.19
C VAL A 102 11.04 14.77 0.29
N VAL A 103 11.23 14.99 -1.02
CA VAL A 103 10.12 15.04 -1.99
C VAL A 103 9.38 13.71 -2.05
N LEU A 104 10.10 12.58 -2.13
CA LEU A 104 9.49 11.25 -2.12
C LEU A 104 8.72 11.00 -0.81
N ALA A 105 9.29 11.37 0.34
CA ALA A 105 8.61 11.24 1.63
C ALA A 105 7.33 12.09 1.69
N MET A 106 7.36 13.32 1.16
CA MET A 106 6.16 14.17 1.04
C MET A 106 5.09 13.54 0.13
N LEU A 107 5.50 13.01 -1.03
CA LEU A 107 4.59 12.32 -1.95
C LEU A 107 3.97 11.08 -1.30
N CYS A 108 4.76 10.29 -0.57
CA CYS A 108 4.24 9.14 0.18
C CYS A 108 3.29 9.58 1.32
N ALA A 109 3.59 10.69 2.00
CA ALA A 109 2.75 11.25 3.06
C ALA A 109 1.40 11.78 2.56
N ALA A 110 1.26 12.09 1.27
CA ALA A 110 0.00 12.49 0.67
C ALA A 110 -1.07 11.36 0.71
N PHE A 111 -0.67 10.09 0.75
CA PHE A 111 -1.62 8.97 0.81
C PHE A 111 -2.28 8.80 2.19
N PRO A 112 -1.55 8.79 3.33
CA PRO A 112 -2.14 8.93 4.65
C PRO A 112 -2.95 10.22 4.84
N ALA A 113 -2.56 11.31 4.17
CA ALA A 113 -3.33 12.56 4.15
C ALA A 113 -4.70 12.38 3.47
N ALA A 114 -4.72 11.77 2.28
CA ALA A 114 -5.95 11.47 1.55
C ALA A 114 -6.85 10.51 2.34
N PHE A 115 -6.28 9.45 2.92
CA PHE A 115 -7.00 8.57 3.85
C PHE A 115 -7.66 9.38 4.97
N SER A 116 -6.90 10.25 5.63
CA SER A 116 -7.38 11.00 6.80
C SER A 116 -8.48 11.99 6.44
N LEU A 117 -8.46 12.56 5.23
CA LEU A 117 -9.56 13.37 4.71
C LEU A 117 -10.86 12.54 4.60
N PHE A 118 -10.80 11.38 3.94
CA PHE A 118 -11.98 10.53 3.74
C PHE A 118 -12.46 9.88 5.03
N ALA A 119 -11.53 9.53 5.94
CA ALA A 119 -11.84 9.06 7.28
C ALA A 119 -12.71 10.08 8.04
N VAL A 120 -12.39 11.38 7.96
CA VAL A 120 -13.22 12.43 8.57
C VAL A 120 -14.60 12.54 7.92
N VAL A 121 -14.72 12.27 6.61
CA VAL A 121 -16.02 12.24 5.91
C VAL A 121 -16.90 11.09 6.41
N VAL A 122 -16.32 9.89 6.63
CA VAL A 122 -17.08 8.68 6.97
C VAL A 122 -17.20 8.40 8.47
N ARG A 123 -16.50 9.14 9.34
CA ARG A 123 -16.47 8.90 10.80
C ARG A 123 -17.85 8.91 11.49
N GLY A 124 -18.84 9.56 10.88
CA GLY A 124 -20.20 9.62 11.41
C GLY A 124 -21.05 8.39 11.09
N LEU A 125 -20.56 7.48 10.24
CA LEU A 125 -21.27 6.25 9.89
C LEU A 125 -21.14 5.21 11.01
N PRO A 126 -22.17 4.37 11.25
CA PRO A 126 -22.07 3.27 12.19
C PRO A 126 -20.97 2.30 11.75
N GLY A 127 -20.19 1.79 12.71
CA GLY A 127 -19.06 0.91 12.42
C GLY A 127 -17.84 1.59 11.80
N TRP A 128 -17.64 2.89 12.07
CA TRP A 128 -16.52 3.68 11.54
C TRP A 128 -15.13 3.01 11.60
N PRO A 129 -14.75 2.17 12.60
CA PRO A 129 -13.42 1.52 12.61
C PRO A 129 -13.21 0.61 11.41
N LEU A 130 -14.26 -0.07 10.96
CA LEU A 130 -14.22 -0.92 9.77
C LEU A 130 -13.95 -0.09 8.52
N TRP A 131 -14.68 1.02 8.38
CA TRP A 131 -14.52 1.92 7.23
C TRP A 131 -13.15 2.56 7.19
N PHE A 132 -12.57 2.90 8.35
CA PHE A 132 -11.19 3.39 8.40
C PHE A 132 -10.19 2.32 7.96
N ALA A 133 -10.34 1.07 8.40
CA ALA A 133 -9.46 -0.02 7.96
C ALA A 133 -9.57 -0.26 6.43
N VAL A 134 -10.78 -0.23 5.88
CA VAL A 134 -11.01 -0.35 4.43
C VAL A 134 -10.42 0.82 3.64
N LEU A 135 -10.59 2.06 4.12
CA LEU A 135 -9.99 3.24 3.50
C LEU A 135 -8.46 3.23 3.58
N TRP A 136 -7.89 2.65 4.65
CA TRP A 136 -6.45 2.47 4.75
C TRP A 136 -5.93 1.50 3.68
N ALA A 137 -6.63 0.38 3.46
CA ALA A 137 -6.29 -0.54 2.37
C ALA A 137 -6.33 0.14 1.01
N ALA A 138 -7.33 1.01 0.78
CA ALA A 138 -7.45 1.76 -0.46
C ALA A 138 -6.27 2.72 -0.70
N GLN A 139 -5.79 3.44 0.34
CA GLN A 139 -4.62 4.32 0.17
C GLN A 139 -3.33 3.52 -0.06
N GLU A 140 -3.17 2.37 0.60
CA GLU A 140 -2.01 1.50 0.37
C GLU A 140 -2.00 0.95 -1.06
N TRP A 141 -3.16 0.51 -1.55
CA TRP A 141 -3.30 0.04 -2.92
C TRP A 141 -3.01 1.15 -3.94
N ALA A 142 -3.53 2.36 -3.71
CA ALA A 142 -3.30 3.51 -4.58
C ALA A 142 -1.82 3.84 -4.67
N LYS A 143 -1.13 3.91 -3.52
CA LYS A 143 0.33 4.16 -3.44
C LYS A 143 1.14 3.05 -4.10
N SER A 144 0.71 1.80 -3.95
CA SER A 144 1.37 0.63 -4.54
C SER A 144 1.14 0.48 -6.05
N THR A 145 0.29 1.31 -6.65
CA THR A 145 -0.03 1.25 -8.10
C THR A 145 0.34 2.53 -8.84
N PHE A 146 0.26 3.68 -8.18
CA PHE A 146 0.44 4.99 -8.80
C PHE A 146 1.27 5.93 -7.89
N PRO A 147 2.14 6.79 -8.44
CA PRO A 147 2.52 6.92 -9.85
C PRO A 147 3.59 5.90 -10.30
N PHE A 148 3.83 5.82 -11.62
CA PHE A 148 4.94 5.05 -12.24
C PHE A 148 5.00 3.56 -11.88
N GLY A 149 3.84 2.92 -11.71
CA GLY A 149 3.75 1.53 -11.31
C GLY A 149 3.78 1.28 -9.81
N GLY A 150 3.92 2.35 -9.00
CA GLY A 150 3.71 2.36 -7.55
C GLY A 150 4.97 2.34 -6.69
N PHE A 151 4.82 2.71 -5.42
CA PHE A 151 5.85 2.67 -4.38
C PHE A 151 5.30 1.99 -3.11
N PRO A 152 5.24 0.64 -3.05
CA PRO A 152 4.62 -0.09 -1.94
C PRO A 152 5.35 0.02 -0.59
N TRP A 153 6.48 0.71 -0.51
CA TRP A 153 7.23 0.90 0.73
C TRP A 153 6.39 1.53 1.84
N GLY A 154 6.46 0.99 3.06
CA GLY A 154 5.66 1.47 4.19
C GLY A 154 4.22 0.93 4.25
N VAL A 155 3.87 -0.08 3.44
CA VAL A 155 2.66 -0.89 3.66
C VAL A 155 2.75 -1.58 5.03
N VAL A 156 1.71 -1.43 5.85
CA VAL A 156 1.69 -1.82 7.28
C VAL A 156 2.04 -3.29 7.49
N ALA A 157 1.61 -4.17 6.58
CA ALA A 157 1.89 -5.60 6.64
C ALA A 157 3.38 -5.95 6.77
N TYR A 158 4.27 -5.15 6.18
CA TYR A 158 5.71 -5.41 6.26
C TYR A 158 6.32 -5.12 7.63
N GLY A 159 5.66 -4.34 8.48
CA GLY A 159 6.01 -4.17 9.90
C GLY A 159 5.53 -5.32 10.80
N GLN A 160 4.86 -6.32 10.25
CA GLN A 160 4.25 -7.43 11.01
C GLN A 160 4.97 -8.77 10.85
N THR A 161 6.12 -8.79 10.18
CA THR A 161 6.88 -10.00 9.85
C THR A 161 7.45 -10.75 11.05
N HIS A 162 7.44 -10.13 12.23
CA HIS A 162 7.81 -10.74 13.51
C HIS A 162 6.63 -10.82 14.49
N GLY A 163 5.42 -10.48 14.03
CA GLY A 163 4.22 -10.40 14.84
C GLY A 163 3.33 -11.63 14.74
N PRO A 164 2.40 -11.83 15.70
CA PRO A 164 1.48 -12.96 15.72
C PRO A 164 0.44 -12.91 14.59
N PHE A 165 0.31 -11.77 13.91
CA PHE A 165 -0.65 -11.58 12.82
C PHE A 165 -0.13 -12.02 11.45
N LEU A 166 1.18 -12.29 11.31
CA LEU A 166 1.81 -12.69 10.05
C LEU A 166 1.06 -13.83 9.31
N PRO A 167 0.53 -14.88 9.97
CA PRO A 167 -0.21 -15.94 9.28
C PRO A 167 -1.41 -15.45 8.45
N LEU A 168 -2.00 -14.30 8.78
CA LEU A 168 -3.09 -13.72 8.00
C LEU A 168 -2.67 -13.37 6.56
N ALA A 169 -1.37 -13.16 6.31
CA ALA A 169 -0.85 -12.97 4.97
C ALA A 169 -1.14 -14.17 4.05
N GLN A 170 -1.23 -15.39 4.60
CA GLN A 170 -1.57 -16.57 3.81
C GLN A 170 -3.03 -16.56 3.32
N LEU A 171 -3.93 -15.84 4.00
CA LEU A 171 -5.34 -15.74 3.64
C LEU A 171 -5.63 -14.67 2.58
N GLY A 172 -5.04 -13.48 2.71
CA GLY A 172 -5.38 -12.34 1.86
C GLY A 172 -4.21 -11.40 1.55
N GLY A 173 -2.98 -11.90 1.71
CA GLY A 173 -1.75 -11.19 1.38
C GLY A 173 -1.46 -10.01 2.29
N SER A 174 -0.62 -9.11 1.78
CA SER A 174 -0.27 -7.85 2.43
C SER A 174 -1.51 -7.03 2.80
N THR A 175 -2.51 -6.99 1.92
CA THR A 175 -3.70 -6.16 2.10
C THR A 175 -4.54 -6.59 3.31
N LEU A 176 -4.84 -7.88 3.45
CA LEU A 176 -5.64 -8.36 4.58
C LEU A 176 -4.92 -8.14 5.91
N LEU A 177 -3.60 -8.37 5.93
CA LEU A 177 -2.78 -8.16 7.11
C LEU A 177 -2.76 -6.68 7.54
N SER A 178 -2.58 -5.75 6.59
CA SER A 178 -2.72 -4.31 6.88
C SER A 178 -4.10 -3.96 7.42
N VAL A 179 -5.17 -4.44 6.79
CA VAL A 179 -6.56 -4.20 7.24
C VAL A 179 -6.75 -4.70 8.68
N ALA A 180 -6.28 -5.90 9.00
CA ALA A 180 -6.41 -6.50 10.32
C ALA A 180 -5.74 -5.66 11.41
N VAL A 181 -4.49 -5.22 11.20
CA VAL A 181 -3.74 -4.39 12.15
C VAL A 181 -4.41 -3.04 12.37
N MET A 182 -4.78 -2.38 11.27
CA MET A 182 -5.42 -1.07 11.33
C MET A 182 -6.81 -1.17 12.00
N LEU A 183 -7.56 -2.24 11.72
CA LEU A 183 -8.86 -2.49 12.33
C LEU A 183 -8.75 -2.69 13.84
N ILE A 184 -7.75 -3.42 14.34
CA ILE A 184 -7.52 -3.56 15.78
C ILE A 184 -7.26 -2.18 16.41
N GLY A 185 -6.36 -1.38 15.81
CA GLY A 185 -6.03 -0.06 16.34
C GLY A 185 -7.23 0.89 16.38
N PHE A 186 -7.98 1.00 15.28
CA PHE A 186 -9.18 1.84 15.22
C PHE A 186 -10.31 1.32 16.13
N SER A 187 -10.46 0.00 16.27
CA SER A 187 -11.40 -0.60 17.23
C SER A 187 -11.00 -0.28 18.67
N GLY A 188 -9.70 -0.28 18.97
CA GLY A 188 -9.17 0.17 20.26
C GLY A 188 -9.53 1.63 20.58
N THR A 189 -9.44 2.53 19.58
CA THR A 189 -9.95 3.91 19.74
C THR A 189 -11.43 3.93 20.07
N ALA A 190 -12.26 3.18 19.34
CA ALA A 190 -13.70 3.16 19.56
C ALA A 190 -14.04 2.71 20.99
N ILE A 191 -13.42 1.61 21.45
CA ILE A 191 -13.59 1.11 22.81
C ILE A 191 -13.13 2.16 23.85
N ALA A 192 -11.98 2.79 23.65
CA ALA A 192 -11.47 3.81 24.58
C ALA A 192 -12.39 5.05 24.68
N LEU A 193 -12.99 5.47 23.56
CA LEU A 193 -13.95 6.57 23.54
C LEU A 193 -15.23 6.23 24.31
N GLU A 194 -15.75 5.01 24.14
CA GLU A 194 -16.93 4.54 24.88
C GLU A 194 -16.65 4.40 26.38
N ILE A 195 -15.49 3.85 26.76
CA ILE A 195 -15.07 3.77 28.17
C ILE A 195 -14.97 5.16 28.79
N ALA A 196 -14.38 6.13 28.07
CA ALA A 196 -14.30 7.51 28.55
C ALA A 196 -15.70 8.15 28.69
N ALA A 197 -16.60 7.91 27.74
CA ALA A 197 -17.98 8.38 27.81
C ALA A 197 -18.75 7.78 29.00
N TRP A 198 -18.55 6.48 29.27
CA TRP A 198 -19.12 5.81 30.44
C TRP A 198 -18.58 6.38 31.75
N TRP A 199 -17.27 6.58 31.87
CA TRP A 199 -16.64 7.14 33.08
C TRP A 199 -17.06 8.58 33.38
N HIS A 200 -17.26 9.40 32.34
CA HIS A 200 -17.68 10.79 32.50
C HIS A 200 -19.21 10.97 32.49
N GLY A 201 -19.98 9.89 32.28
CA GLY A 201 -21.43 9.91 32.27
C GLY A 201 -22.04 9.94 33.69
N PRO A 202 -23.30 10.41 33.85
CA PRO A 202 -23.97 10.51 35.15
C PRO A 202 -24.14 9.18 35.91
N GLY A 203 -23.93 8.04 35.26
CA GLY A 203 -24.04 6.70 35.84
C GLY A 203 -22.81 6.22 36.62
N GLY A 204 -21.61 6.79 36.38
CA GLY A 204 -20.38 6.41 37.09
C GLY A 204 -20.18 7.12 38.44
N GLN A 205 -20.99 8.14 38.73
CA GLN A 205 -20.88 9.02 39.89
C GLN A 205 -22.05 8.91 40.87
N ARG A 206 -22.88 7.85 40.77
CA ARG A 206 -23.89 7.51 41.77
C ARG A 206 -23.31 6.56 42.81
N THR A 207 -22.44 7.08 43.67
CA THR A 207 -22.27 6.53 45.02
C THR A 207 -23.19 7.27 45.97
N ALA A 208 -24.22 6.56 46.43
CA ALA A 208 -25.02 6.78 47.63
C ALA A 208 -25.90 8.04 47.72
N GLU A 209 -27.15 7.91 47.26
CA GLU A 209 -28.31 8.32 48.08
C GLU A 209 -29.48 7.37 47.76
N PRO A 210 -30.03 6.63 48.74
CA PRO A 210 -31.22 5.84 48.56
C PRO A 210 -32.44 6.70 48.89
N ASP A 211 -33.24 7.08 47.89
CA ASP A 211 -34.70 6.94 47.98
C ASP A 211 -35.48 7.41 46.75
N ALA A 212 -36.58 6.68 46.54
CA ALA A 212 -37.82 7.02 45.85
C ALA A 212 -37.97 6.81 44.32
N ALA A 213 -38.91 5.90 44.07
CA ALA A 213 -39.87 5.80 42.97
C ALA A 213 -39.46 5.03 41.70
N VAL A 214 -39.99 3.81 41.66
CA VAL A 214 -40.05 2.84 40.57
C VAL A 214 -41.08 3.28 39.54
N ASP A 215 -40.68 3.37 38.27
CA ASP A 215 -41.57 3.26 37.11
C ASP A 215 -41.18 1.99 36.30
N PRO A 216 -42.13 1.30 35.63
CA PRO A 216 -41.91 -0.04 35.07
C PRO A 216 -41.10 -0.04 33.76
N PRO A 217 -40.52 -1.20 33.36
CA PRO A 217 -39.52 -1.27 32.30
C PRO A 217 -40.15 -1.18 30.91
N GLY A 218 -40.25 0.03 30.38
CA GLY A 218 -40.39 0.26 28.95
C GLY A 218 -39.18 -0.31 28.23
N HIS A 219 -39.41 -1.24 27.31
CA HIS A 219 -38.37 -1.87 26.48
C HIS A 219 -37.57 -0.80 25.74
N THR A 220 -36.41 -0.43 26.27
CA THR A 220 -35.39 0.21 25.46
C THR A 220 -34.86 -0.88 24.54
N ASP A 221 -35.18 -0.79 23.24
CA ASP A 221 -34.43 -1.46 22.17
C ASP A 221 -32.96 -1.09 22.35
N SER A 222 -32.26 -1.89 23.14
CA SER A 222 -30.86 -1.69 23.48
C SER A 222 -30.07 -2.14 22.27
N ALA A 223 -29.88 -1.20 21.34
CA ALA A 223 -28.80 -1.26 20.38
C ALA A 223 -27.56 -1.76 21.15
N PRO A 224 -26.85 -2.79 20.64
CA PRO A 224 -25.74 -3.39 21.37
C PRO A 224 -24.79 -2.28 21.84
N PRO A 225 -24.25 -2.35 23.07
CA PRO A 225 -23.39 -1.29 23.57
C PRO A 225 -22.30 -1.03 22.54
N ALA A 226 -22.01 0.24 22.25
CA ALA A 226 -21.22 0.67 21.08
C ALA A 226 -19.80 0.05 21.00
N VAL A 227 -19.36 -0.66 22.04
CA VAL A 227 -18.15 -1.49 22.12
C VAL A 227 -18.26 -2.89 21.51
N VAL A 228 -19.47 -3.43 21.27
CA VAL A 228 -19.67 -4.83 20.82
C VAL A 228 -19.06 -5.04 19.44
N LEU A 229 -19.36 -4.18 18.46
CA LEU A 229 -18.82 -4.33 17.11
C LEU A 229 -17.27 -4.20 17.08
N PRO A 230 -16.65 -3.16 17.69
CA PRO A 230 -15.19 -3.10 17.86
C PRO A 230 -14.60 -4.33 18.56
N GLY A 231 -15.26 -4.84 19.60
CA GLY A 231 -14.85 -6.05 20.32
C GLY A 231 -14.89 -7.29 19.41
N ILE A 232 -15.97 -7.46 18.65
CA ILE A 232 -16.12 -8.53 17.65
C ILE A 232 -15.01 -8.43 16.61
N CYS A 233 -14.72 -7.24 16.07
CA CYS A 233 -13.63 -7.05 15.10
C CYS A 233 -12.28 -7.52 15.65
N ILE A 234 -11.93 -7.14 16.87
CA ILE A 234 -10.68 -7.57 17.52
C ILE A 234 -10.68 -9.10 17.72
N CYS A 235 -11.76 -9.66 18.26
CA CYS A 235 -11.89 -11.09 18.48
C CYS A 235 -11.79 -11.90 17.18
N LEU A 236 -12.41 -11.42 16.09
CA LEU A 236 -12.35 -12.07 14.78
C LEU A 236 -10.93 -12.07 14.21
N VAL A 237 -10.20 -10.96 14.31
CA VAL A 237 -8.81 -10.90 13.85
C VAL A 237 -7.93 -11.86 14.66
N LEU A 238 -8.03 -11.82 16.00
CA LEU A 238 -7.27 -12.71 16.87
C LEU A 238 -7.60 -14.19 16.62
N LEU A 239 -8.89 -14.52 16.50
CA LEU A 239 -9.35 -15.87 16.21
C LEU A 239 -8.86 -16.34 14.84
N ALA A 240 -8.94 -15.51 13.80
CA ALA A 240 -8.43 -15.85 12.48
C ALA A 240 -6.92 -16.10 12.52
N SER A 241 -6.14 -15.30 13.24
CA SER A 241 -4.71 -15.54 13.42
C SER A 241 -4.44 -16.87 14.12
N VAL A 242 -5.16 -17.19 15.19
CA VAL A 242 -5.02 -18.46 15.93
C VAL A 242 -5.40 -19.67 15.08
N ILE A 243 -6.45 -19.56 14.24
CA ILE A 243 -6.90 -20.65 13.37
C ILE A 243 -5.87 -20.95 12.27
N VAL A 244 -5.26 -19.92 11.68
CA VAL A 244 -4.32 -20.07 10.56
C VAL A 244 -2.91 -20.43 11.04
N TRP A 245 -2.55 -20.02 12.25
CA TRP A 245 -1.21 -20.19 12.81
C TRP A 245 -0.66 -21.63 12.73
N PRO A 246 -1.39 -22.69 13.13
CA PRO A 246 -0.90 -24.06 13.03
C PRO A 246 -0.54 -24.46 11.60
N GLN A 247 -1.40 -24.12 10.62
CA GLN A 247 -1.17 -24.45 9.22
C GLN A 247 0.11 -23.79 8.69
N VAL A 248 0.31 -22.51 8.98
CA VAL A 248 1.53 -21.77 8.58
C VAL A 248 2.75 -22.39 9.26
N ARG A 249 2.67 -22.71 10.56
CA ARG A 249 3.80 -23.31 11.27
C ARG A 249 4.15 -24.71 10.75
N HIS A 250 3.15 -25.53 10.41
CA HIS A 250 3.36 -26.85 9.80
C HIS A 250 3.99 -26.76 8.40
N ALA A 251 3.71 -25.69 7.65
CA ALA A 251 4.32 -25.44 6.36
C ALA A 251 5.83 -25.21 6.49
N GLY A 252 6.27 -24.47 7.51
CA GLY A 252 7.68 -24.20 7.82
C GLY A 252 8.47 -25.42 8.30
N THR A 253 7.85 -26.33 9.05
CA THR A 253 8.52 -27.55 9.57
C THR A 253 8.67 -28.67 8.53
N GLY A 254 8.08 -28.54 7.34
CA GLY A 254 8.31 -29.46 6.23
C GLY A 254 7.72 -30.87 6.42
N SER A 255 6.60 -30.98 7.14
CA SER A 255 5.95 -32.25 7.51
C SER A 255 5.27 -33.03 6.36
N GLY A 256 5.40 -32.58 5.10
CA GLY A 256 4.52 -32.98 3.99
C GLY A 256 5.05 -34.00 2.97
N GLY A 257 6.18 -34.67 3.21
CA GLY A 257 6.77 -35.59 2.20
C GLY A 257 7.27 -34.89 0.93
N GLU A 258 7.41 -33.56 0.98
CA GLU A 258 7.91 -32.74 -0.11
C GLU A 258 9.41 -33.01 -0.33
N PRO A 259 9.87 -33.13 -1.60
CA PRO A 259 11.25 -33.48 -1.89
C PRO A 259 12.19 -32.37 -1.40
N PRO A 260 13.21 -32.72 -0.60
CA PRO A 260 14.24 -31.77 -0.22
C PRO A 260 15.19 -31.54 -1.41
N VAL A 261 15.64 -30.30 -1.55
CA VAL A 261 16.64 -29.87 -2.52
C VAL A 261 17.68 -29.04 -1.77
N THR A 262 18.95 -29.45 -1.86
CA THR A 262 20.06 -28.62 -1.37
C THR A 262 20.31 -27.51 -2.37
N ILE A 263 20.26 -26.28 -1.89
CA ILE A 263 20.60 -25.09 -2.67
C ILE A 263 21.82 -24.42 -2.06
N ALA A 264 22.53 -23.64 -2.86
CA ALA A 264 23.50 -22.69 -2.36
C ALA A 264 23.19 -21.26 -2.80
N VAL A 265 23.56 -20.29 -1.96
CA VAL A 265 23.48 -18.85 -2.24
C VAL A 265 24.86 -18.28 -2.07
N VAL A 266 25.36 -17.55 -3.07
CA VAL A 266 26.70 -16.96 -3.03
C VAL A 266 26.59 -15.46 -2.93
N GLN A 267 27.31 -14.87 -1.98
CA GLN A 267 27.43 -13.44 -1.77
C GLN A 267 28.90 -13.07 -2.00
N GLY A 268 29.22 -12.58 -3.19
CA GLY A 268 30.60 -12.25 -3.56
C GLY A 268 31.10 -10.95 -2.93
N ASN A 269 30.22 -10.05 -2.52
CA ASN A 269 30.56 -8.67 -2.15
C ASN A 269 31.08 -7.84 -3.34
N VAL A 270 31.28 -6.54 -3.12
CA VAL A 270 31.80 -5.59 -4.12
C VAL A 270 33.06 -4.91 -3.60
N PRO A 271 33.92 -4.36 -4.48
CA PRO A 271 35.11 -3.62 -4.05
C PRO A 271 34.81 -2.38 -3.20
N ARG A 272 33.67 -1.71 -3.45
CA ARG A 272 33.21 -0.52 -2.73
C ARG A 272 31.70 -0.32 -2.86
N LEU A 273 31.07 0.26 -1.85
CA LEU A 273 29.66 0.66 -1.91
C LEU A 273 29.44 1.92 -2.76
N GLY A 274 28.20 2.12 -3.21
CA GLY A 274 27.75 3.29 -3.97
C GLY A 274 27.61 3.02 -5.47
N LEU A 275 27.24 4.05 -6.25
CA LEU A 275 26.94 3.94 -7.68
C LEU A 275 28.09 3.42 -8.56
N GLY A 276 29.34 3.51 -8.10
CA GLY A 276 30.54 3.05 -8.80
C GLY A 276 31.07 1.70 -8.28
N PHE A 277 30.20 0.86 -7.72
CA PHE A 277 30.57 -0.46 -7.18
C PHE A 277 31.14 -1.40 -8.27
N ASN A 278 30.74 -1.21 -9.52
CA ASN A 278 31.11 -1.99 -10.70
C ASN A 278 32.05 -1.26 -11.67
N ASP A 279 32.67 -0.14 -11.26
CA ASP A 279 33.62 0.58 -12.12
C ASP A 279 34.88 -0.25 -12.46
N GLN A 280 35.17 -1.25 -11.62
CA GLN A 280 36.26 -2.19 -11.84
C GLN A 280 35.72 -3.38 -12.63
N ARG A 281 36.02 -3.39 -13.94
CA ARG A 281 35.57 -4.45 -14.85
C ARG A 281 35.87 -5.83 -14.26
N ARG A 282 34.84 -6.68 -14.19
CA ARG A 282 34.81 -8.03 -13.64
C ARG A 282 34.98 -8.17 -12.14
N ALA A 283 35.24 -7.11 -11.38
CA ALA A 283 35.58 -7.29 -9.97
C ALA A 283 34.43 -7.93 -9.17
N VAL A 284 33.18 -7.61 -9.53
CA VAL A 284 32.00 -8.24 -8.92
C VAL A 284 31.88 -9.69 -9.37
N LEU A 285 32.02 -9.97 -10.67
CA LEU A 285 32.05 -11.34 -11.19
C LEU A 285 33.10 -12.22 -10.51
N ASP A 286 34.34 -11.76 -10.48
CA ASP A 286 35.50 -12.49 -9.95
C ASP A 286 35.34 -12.82 -8.46
N ASN A 287 34.65 -11.94 -7.72
CA ASN A 287 34.33 -12.20 -6.33
C ASN A 287 33.30 -13.35 -6.16
N HIS A 288 32.24 -13.37 -6.97
CA HIS A 288 31.23 -14.45 -6.92
C HIS A 288 31.80 -15.78 -7.40
N VAL A 289 32.67 -15.74 -8.42
CA VAL A 289 33.43 -16.92 -8.88
C VAL A 289 34.27 -17.47 -7.73
N ARG A 290 35.04 -16.62 -7.04
CA ARG A 290 35.91 -17.04 -5.93
C ARG A 290 35.15 -17.71 -4.80
N GLU A 291 34.04 -17.13 -4.34
CA GLU A 291 33.23 -17.76 -3.28
C GLU A 291 32.54 -19.06 -3.76
N THR A 292 32.21 -19.16 -5.05
CA THR A 292 31.69 -20.42 -5.62
C THR A 292 32.77 -21.50 -5.70
N LEU A 293 34.00 -21.15 -6.04
CA LEU A 293 35.14 -22.08 -6.04
C LEU A 293 35.46 -22.55 -4.61
N ARG A 294 35.36 -21.66 -3.62
CA ARG A 294 35.47 -22.00 -2.20
C ARG A 294 34.38 -22.99 -1.77
N LEU A 295 33.12 -22.73 -2.12
CA LEU A 295 32.03 -23.68 -1.89
C LEU A 295 32.34 -25.04 -2.52
N ALA A 296 32.85 -25.08 -3.76
CA ALA A 296 33.23 -26.33 -4.42
C ALA A 296 34.38 -27.07 -3.70
N GLU A 297 35.34 -26.35 -3.13
CA GLU A 297 36.38 -26.93 -2.27
C GLU A 297 35.80 -27.54 -1.00
N ASP A 298 34.90 -26.83 -0.32
CA ASP A 298 34.24 -27.31 0.89
C ASP A 298 33.34 -28.53 0.61
N VAL A 299 32.68 -28.58 -0.56
CA VAL A 299 31.94 -29.76 -1.01
C VAL A 299 32.87 -30.96 -1.23
N ARG A 300 34.02 -30.76 -1.90
CA ARG A 300 35.02 -31.85 -2.09
C ARG A 300 35.64 -32.31 -0.77
N ALA A 301 35.82 -31.40 0.18
CA ALA A 301 36.32 -31.71 1.51
C ALA A 301 35.27 -32.39 2.41
N GLY A 302 34.00 -32.42 1.99
CA GLY A 302 32.89 -32.95 2.78
C GLY A 302 32.45 -32.04 3.94
N THR A 303 32.87 -30.77 3.94
CA THR A 303 32.47 -29.76 4.92
C THR A 303 31.19 -29.02 4.52
N ALA A 304 30.83 -29.05 3.24
CA ALA A 304 29.55 -28.56 2.71
C ALA A 304 28.82 -29.66 1.88
N PRO A 305 27.48 -29.68 1.84
CA PRO A 305 26.72 -30.60 1.01
C PRO A 305 26.74 -30.17 -0.47
N GLN A 306 26.70 -31.13 -1.40
CA GLN A 306 26.58 -30.85 -2.83
C GLN A 306 25.26 -30.12 -3.14
N PRO A 307 25.29 -28.88 -3.66
CA PRO A 307 24.08 -28.19 -4.09
C PRO A 307 23.55 -28.79 -5.40
N GLN A 308 22.22 -28.81 -5.55
CA GLN A 308 21.57 -29.09 -6.85
C GLN A 308 21.66 -27.89 -7.79
N PHE A 309 21.71 -26.68 -7.24
CA PHE A 309 21.96 -25.44 -7.97
C PHE A 309 22.41 -24.32 -7.03
N VAL A 310 23.05 -23.31 -7.61
CA VAL A 310 23.57 -22.13 -6.93
C VAL A 310 22.83 -20.89 -7.39
N ILE A 311 22.53 -19.96 -6.50
CA ILE A 311 21.92 -18.66 -6.81
C ILE A 311 22.94 -17.56 -6.52
N TRP A 312 23.26 -16.77 -7.55
CA TRP A 312 23.99 -15.52 -7.40
C TRP A 312 23.02 -14.32 -7.38
N PRO A 313 23.47 -13.18 -6.84
CA PRO A 313 22.68 -11.95 -6.75
C PRO A 313 22.42 -11.27 -8.10
N GLU A 314 21.60 -10.22 -8.06
CA GLU A 314 21.43 -9.29 -9.18
C GLU A 314 22.76 -8.61 -9.50
N ASP A 315 23.05 -8.45 -10.80
CA ASP A 315 24.31 -7.84 -11.28
C ASP A 315 25.58 -8.51 -10.74
N SER A 316 25.51 -9.81 -10.43
CA SER A 316 26.66 -10.63 -10.03
C SER A 316 27.73 -10.75 -11.12
N SER A 317 27.36 -10.57 -12.39
CA SER A 317 28.27 -10.38 -13.51
C SER A 317 28.11 -8.94 -14.02
N ASP A 318 29.05 -8.09 -13.62
CA ASP A 318 29.10 -6.66 -13.95
C ASP A 318 29.43 -6.35 -15.41
N ILE A 319 29.75 -7.39 -16.18
CA ILE A 319 29.83 -7.36 -17.65
C ILE A 319 28.94 -8.42 -18.27
N ASP A 320 28.41 -8.14 -19.46
CA ASP A 320 27.54 -9.04 -20.20
C ASP A 320 28.27 -10.36 -20.56
N PRO A 321 27.91 -11.50 -19.96
CA PRO A 321 28.59 -12.77 -20.18
C PRO A 321 28.23 -13.43 -21.51
N LEU A 322 27.20 -12.94 -22.22
CA LEU A 322 26.84 -13.45 -23.55
C LEU A 322 27.68 -12.81 -24.66
N VAL A 323 28.27 -11.65 -24.39
CA VAL A 323 29.15 -10.92 -25.32
C VAL A 323 30.62 -11.08 -24.95
N ASN A 324 30.94 -11.14 -23.66
CA ASN A 324 32.31 -11.21 -23.15
C ASN A 324 32.73 -12.66 -22.87
N THR A 325 33.53 -13.25 -23.76
CA THR A 325 34.00 -14.64 -23.64
C THR A 325 34.75 -14.90 -22.34
N ASP A 326 35.49 -13.92 -21.83
CA ASP A 326 36.22 -14.05 -20.56
C ASP A 326 35.28 -14.20 -19.36
N ALA A 327 34.15 -13.48 -19.33
CA ALA A 327 33.13 -13.69 -18.30
C ALA A 327 32.44 -15.05 -18.45
N ALA A 328 32.08 -15.43 -19.69
CA ALA A 328 31.47 -16.73 -19.97
C ALA A 328 32.33 -17.91 -19.49
N LEU A 329 33.65 -17.82 -19.67
CA LEU A 329 34.60 -18.83 -19.25
C LEU A 329 34.67 -18.97 -17.72
N GLU A 330 34.72 -17.87 -16.98
CA GLU A 330 34.73 -17.90 -15.51
C GLU A 330 33.44 -18.48 -14.93
N ILE A 331 32.28 -18.07 -15.45
CA ILE A 331 30.98 -18.59 -14.99
C ILE A 331 30.88 -20.08 -15.32
N SER A 332 31.33 -20.49 -16.52
CA SER A 332 31.36 -21.90 -16.90
C SER A 332 32.31 -22.70 -16.01
N GLN A 333 33.50 -22.17 -15.70
CA GLN A 333 34.44 -22.79 -14.78
C GLN A 333 33.83 -22.94 -13.38
N ALA A 334 33.17 -21.91 -12.86
CA ALA A 334 32.49 -21.97 -11.56
C ALA A 334 31.40 -23.06 -11.56
N ALA A 335 30.53 -23.10 -12.58
CA ALA A 335 29.46 -24.09 -12.71
C ALA A 335 29.99 -25.53 -12.83
N VAL A 336 31.05 -25.74 -13.63
CA VAL A 336 31.72 -27.04 -13.75
C VAL A 336 32.38 -27.45 -12.44
N THR A 337 33.07 -26.54 -11.77
CA THR A 337 33.84 -26.85 -10.55
C THR A 337 32.93 -27.19 -9.38
N VAL A 338 31.84 -26.45 -9.20
CA VAL A 338 30.82 -26.77 -8.17
C VAL A 338 29.93 -27.95 -8.58
N GLY A 339 29.92 -28.32 -9.86
CA GLY A 339 29.15 -29.45 -10.39
C GLY A 339 27.63 -29.21 -10.43
N ALA A 340 27.19 -27.95 -10.46
CA ALA A 340 25.77 -27.58 -10.42
C ALA A 340 25.50 -26.32 -11.27
N PRO A 341 24.29 -26.19 -11.87
CA PRO A 341 23.91 -24.97 -12.56
C PRO A 341 23.81 -23.77 -11.63
N ILE A 342 24.09 -22.59 -12.17
CA ILE A 342 24.13 -21.33 -11.42
C ILE A 342 23.12 -20.35 -12.03
N LEU A 343 22.26 -19.75 -11.21
CA LEU A 343 21.48 -18.57 -11.60
C LEU A 343 22.34 -17.32 -11.42
N ILE A 344 22.70 -16.63 -12.51
CA ILE A 344 23.56 -15.45 -12.49
C ILE A 344 22.81 -14.20 -12.94
N GLY A 345 23.05 -13.06 -12.28
CA GLY A 345 22.49 -11.76 -12.65
C GLY A 345 23.46 -10.93 -13.50
N SER A 346 22.96 -10.28 -14.56
CA SER A 346 23.72 -9.34 -15.39
C SER A 346 22.81 -8.34 -16.11
N VAL A 347 23.36 -7.18 -16.48
CA VAL A 347 22.69 -6.20 -17.34
C VAL A 347 23.04 -6.48 -18.80
N LEU A 348 22.02 -6.79 -19.61
CA LEU A 348 22.18 -7.15 -21.02
C LEU A 348 21.71 -6.02 -21.93
N ALA A 349 22.41 -5.80 -23.04
CA ALA A 349 21.93 -4.90 -24.08
C ALA A 349 20.73 -5.52 -24.81
N VAL A 350 19.68 -4.73 -25.06
CA VAL A 350 18.54 -5.17 -25.87
C VAL A 350 18.95 -5.16 -27.35
N PRO A 351 18.94 -6.33 -28.03
CA PRO A 351 19.33 -6.40 -29.44
C PRO A 351 18.50 -5.48 -30.33
N GLY A 352 19.16 -4.78 -31.26
CA GLY A 352 18.49 -3.87 -32.19
C GLY A 352 18.06 -2.52 -31.58
N SER A 353 18.49 -2.19 -30.36
CA SER A 353 18.28 -0.85 -29.81
C SER A 353 19.02 0.21 -30.64
N PRO A 354 18.44 1.42 -30.79
CA PRO A 354 19.11 2.51 -31.49
C PRO A 354 20.48 2.85 -30.85
N PRO A 355 21.55 3.11 -31.63
CA PRO A 355 22.86 3.45 -31.07
C PRO A 355 22.86 4.70 -30.19
N ASP A 356 21.94 5.63 -30.45
CA ASP A 356 21.72 6.88 -29.73
C ASP A 356 20.76 6.74 -28.53
N ASP A 357 20.05 5.61 -28.42
CA ASP A 357 19.16 5.25 -27.31
C ASP A 357 19.35 3.77 -26.92
N PRO A 358 20.56 3.38 -26.44
CA PRO A 358 20.81 2.00 -26.08
C PRO A 358 19.93 1.60 -24.90
N ARG A 359 19.23 0.46 -25.01
CA ARG A 359 18.35 -0.07 -23.98
C ARG A 359 18.92 -1.33 -23.39
N PHE A 360 18.58 -1.58 -22.13
CA PHE A 360 19.12 -2.69 -21.38
C PHE A 360 18.03 -3.45 -20.63
N THR A 361 18.26 -4.73 -20.33
CA THR A 361 17.44 -5.53 -19.41
C THR A 361 18.29 -5.98 -18.23
N ASN A 362 17.74 -5.86 -17.03
CA ASN A 362 18.30 -6.47 -15.85
C ASN A 362 17.84 -7.94 -15.79
N THR A 363 18.78 -8.86 -15.93
CA THR A 363 18.48 -10.24 -16.36
C THR A 363 19.11 -11.26 -15.42
N MET A 364 18.33 -12.27 -15.04
CA MET A 364 18.81 -13.47 -14.36
C MET A 364 18.86 -14.62 -15.36
N ILE A 365 20.00 -15.30 -15.49
CA ILE A 365 20.25 -16.35 -16.49
C ILE A 365 20.65 -17.64 -15.77
N VAL A 366 20.03 -18.76 -16.12
CA VAL A 366 20.50 -20.08 -15.72
C VAL A 366 21.72 -20.44 -16.55
N TRP A 367 22.82 -20.79 -15.89
CA TRP A 367 24.05 -21.23 -16.52
C TRP A 367 24.35 -22.68 -16.16
N ASN A 368 24.22 -23.57 -17.12
CA ASN A 368 24.45 -25.01 -16.94
C ASN A 368 25.94 -25.34 -17.10
N PRO A 369 26.50 -26.28 -16.29
CA PRO A 369 27.91 -26.64 -16.34
C PRO A 369 28.40 -27.08 -17.73
N SER A 370 27.57 -27.82 -18.47
CA SER A 370 27.97 -28.42 -19.75
C SER A 370 27.46 -27.67 -20.99
N THR A 371 26.34 -26.96 -20.89
CA THR A 371 25.69 -26.34 -22.05
C THR A 371 25.75 -24.81 -22.02
N GLY A 372 26.23 -24.20 -20.93
CA GLY A 372 26.29 -22.75 -20.78
C GLY A 372 24.90 -22.13 -20.51
N PRO A 373 24.64 -20.90 -21.01
CA PRO A 373 23.41 -20.16 -20.72
C PRO A 373 22.16 -20.88 -21.23
N ALA A 374 21.08 -20.83 -20.45
CA ALA A 374 19.81 -21.51 -20.70
C ALA A 374 18.61 -20.59 -20.42
N ASP A 375 17.61 -21.04 -19.62
CA ASP A 375 16.45 -20.24 -19.23
C ASP A 375 16.89 -18.89 -18.62
N ARG A 376 16.12 -17.84 -18.88
CA ARG A 376 16.38 -16.51 -18.33
C ARG A 376 15.11 -15.79 -17.94
N HIS A 377 15.24 -14.87 -16.99
CA HIS A 377 14.21 -13.96 -16.55
C HIS A 377 14.70 -12.52 -16.64
N ASP A 378 14.03 -11.72 -17.47
CA ASP A 378 14.23 -10.28 -17.57
C ASP A 378 13.28 -9.57 -16.59
N LYS A 379 13.82 -8.71 -15.73
CA LYS A 379 13.09 -7.97 -14.68
C LYS A 379 11.88 -7.23 -15.25
N GLN A 380 10.69 -7.46 -14.69
CA GLN A 380 9.41 -6.95 -15.21
C GLN A 380 9.00 -5.61 -14.60
N ILE A 381 9.34 -5.37 -13.34
CA ILE A 381 9.05 -4.10 -12.64
C ILE A 381 10.34 -3.33 -12.43
N VAL A 382 10.65 -2.49 -13.41
CA VAL A 382 11.86 -1.65 -13.43
C VAL A 382 11.70 -0.48 -12.44
N GLN A 383 12.75 -0.20 -11.68
CA GLN A 383 12.76 0.83 -10.64
C GLN A 383 12.82 2.24 -11.26
N PRO A 384 11.82 3.10 -11.00
CA PRO A 384 11.86 4.51 -11.40
C PRO A 384 13.00 5.27 -10.71
N PHE A 385 13.61 6.21 -11.42
CA PHE A 385 14.70 7.10 -10.98
C PHE A 385 16.04 6.42 -10.67
N GLY A 386 16.09 5.09 -10.60
CA GLY A 386 17.33 4.30 -10.52
C GLY A 386 17.69 3.67 -11.86
N GLU A 387 16.83 2.79 -12.36
CA GLU A 387 17.07 1.98 -13.56
C GLU A 387 16.58 2.67 -14.85
N TYR A 388 15.58 3.54 -14.72
CA TYR A 388 15.13 4.45 -15.79
C TYR A 388 14.66 5.79 -15.22
N LEU A 389 14.57 6.83 -16.06
CA LEU A 389 14.04 8.13 -15.65
C LEU A 389 12.64 8.37 -16.25
N PRO A 390 11.56 8.30 -15.42
CA PRO A 390 10.23 8.67 -15.87
C PRO A 390 10.19 10.12 -16.35
N MET A 391 9.41 10.41 -17.40
CA MET A 391 9.25 11.77 -17.94
C MET A 391 10.61 12.47 -18.20
N ARG A 392 11.59 11.75 -18.74
CA ARG A 392 12.96 12.24 -19.00
C ARG A 392 12.98 13.61 -19.68
N SER A 393 12.07 13.87 -20.64
CA SER A 393 11.94 15.18 -21.29
C SER A 393 11.66 16.33 -20.32
N PHE A 394 10.78 16.11 -19.34
CA PHE A 394 10.49 17.09 -18.29
C PHE A 394 11.70 17.32 -17.38
N PHE A 395 12.33 16.24 -16.90
CA PHE A 395 13.47 16.36 -15.98
C PHE A 395 14.74 16.91 -16.61
N ARG A 396 14.92 16.78 -17.93
CA ARG A 396 15.99 17.46 -18.69
C ARG A 396 15.96 18.97 -18.50
N HIS A 397 14.78 19.58 -18.33
CA HIS A 397 14.66 21.01 -18.07
C HIS A 397 15.13 21.41 -16.66
N LEU A 398 15.17 20.46 -15.72
CA LEU A 398 15.58 20.69 -14.33
C LEU A 398 17.05 20.35 -14.10
N SER A 399 17.61 19.37 -14.82
CA SER A 399 18.98 18.92 -14.63
C SER A 399 19.57 18.24 -15.87
N GLY A 400 20.81 18.58 -16.22
CA GLY A 400 21.60 17.87 -17.23
C GLY A 400 21.95 16.42 -16.85
N TYR A 401 21.79 16.03 -15.57
CA TYR A 401 21.96 14.63 -15.15
C TYR A 401 20.87 13.70 -15.68
N ALA A 402 19.73 14.24 -16.13
CA ALA A 402 18.63 13.46 -16.69
C ALA A 402 19.06 12.62 -17.91
N ASP A 403 20.07 13.06 -18.66
CA ASP A 403 20.59 12.35 -19.82
C ASP A 403 21.48 11.16 -19.46
N ARG A 404 22.05 11.15 -18.26
CA ARG A 404 22.91 10.07 -17.75
C ARG A 404 22.15 8.97 -17.01
N ALA A 405 20.83 9.12 -16.84
CA ALA A 405 20.02 8.11 -16.17
C ALA A 405 20.00 6.80 -16.97
N GLY A 406 19.73 5.69 -16.28
CA GLY A 406 19.58 4.38 -16.92
C GLY A 406 18.48 4.38 -18.00
N ASN A 407 18.57 3.39 -18.89
CA ASN A 407 17.61 3.14 -19.95
C ASN A 407 17.17 1.67 -19.92
N MET A 408 16.94 1.15 -18.71
CA MET A 408 16.44 -0.21 -18.55
C MET A 408 14.98 -0.29 -18.94
N VAL A 409 14.61 -1.37 -19.62
CA VAL A 409 13.24 -1.64 -20.05
C VAL A 409 12.69 -2.89 -19.38
N PRO A 410 11.37 -2.95 -19.12
CA PRO A 410 10.76 -4.11 -18.51
C PRO A 410 10.83 -5.32 -19.44
N GLY A 411 11.18 -6.46 -18.86
CA GLY A 411 11.14 -7.77 -19.49
C GLY A 411 9.73 -8.29 -19.72
N ALA A 412 9.62 -9.24 -20.64
CA ALA A 412 8.42 -10.07 -20.81
C ALA A 412 8.62 -11.43 -20.14
N GLY A 413 7.54 -12.09 -19.72
CA GLY A 413 7.60 -13.47 -19.26
C GLY A 413 6.67 -13.80 -18.10
N ASN A 414 6.83 -15.00 -17.56
CA ASN A 414 6.03 -15.54 -16.47
C ASN A 414 6.70 -15.42 -15.08
N GLY A 415 7.95 -14.95 -15.02
CA GLY A 415 8.67 -14.84 -13.75
C GLY A 415 9.28 -16.16 -13.26
N VAL A 416 9.36 -17.18 -14.12
CA VAL A 416 9.88 -18.52 -13.77
C VAL A 416 11.04 -18.89 -14.68
N VAL A 417 12.09 -19.49 -14.10
CA VAL A 417 13.17 -20.16 -14.81
C VAL A 417 13.28 -21.61 -14.34
N HIS A 418 13.73 -22.52 -15.20
CA HIS A 418 14.00 -23.90 -14.80
C HIS A 418 15.49 -24.09 -14.55
N ILE A 419 15.85 -24.37 -13.30
CA ILE A 419 17.23 -24.64 -12.90
C ILE A 419 17.31 -26.04 -12.30
N ALA A 420 18.14 -26.90 -12.87
CA ALA A 420 18.21 -28.33 -12.51
C ALA A 420 16.82 -29.04 -12.53
N GLY A 421 15.91 -28.61 -13.42
CA GLY A 421 14.53 -29.13 -13.50
C GLY A 421 13.57 -28.57 -12.44
N VAL A 422 14.02 -27.69 -11.55
CA VAL A 422 13.18 -27.02 -10.54
C VAL A 422 12.63 -25.71 -11.11
N PRO A 423 11.29 -25.51 -11.12
CA PRO A 423 10.68 -24.22 -11.45
C PRO A 423 10.94 -23.21 -10.34
N LEU A 424 11.86 -22.28 -10.59
CA LEU A 424 12.27 -21.21 -9.67
C LEU A 424 11.61 -19.91 -10.08
N GLY A 425 10.79 -19.33 -9.20
CA GLY A 425 10.23 -18.00 -9.40
C GLY A 425 11.25 -16.92 -9.06
N VAL A 426 11.45 -15.95 -9.93
CA VAL A 426 12.45 -14.89 -9.77
C VAL A 426 11.73 -13.55 -9.59
N ALA A 427 12.02 -12.86 -8.50
CA ALA A 427 11.56 -11.50 -8.25
C ALA A 427 12.77 -10.62 -7.90
N THR A 428 13.37 -10.01 -8.92
CA THR A 428 14.66 -9.33 -8.82
C THR A 428 14.52 -8.05 -8.00
N CYS A 429 15.26 -7.97 -6.89
CA CYS A 429 15.47 -6.81 -6.05
C CYS A 429 14.20 -6.10 -5.59
N TRP A 430 13.78 -5.05 -6.32
CA TRP A 430 12.60 -4.24 -6.05
C TRP A 430 11.29 -5.00 -6.33
N GLU A 431 11.30 -6.05 -7.16
CA GLU A 431 10.08 -6.77 -7.54
C GLU A 431 9.40 -7.50 -6.37
N VAL A 432 10.17 -7.93 -5.37
CA VAL A 432 9.67 -8.66 -4.18
C VAL A 432 8.62 -7.87 -3.38
N ILE A 433 8.64 -6.53 -3.47
CA ILE A 433 7.68 -5.69 -2.74
C ILE A 433 6.34 -5.56 -3.48
N PHE A 434 6.23 -6.00 -4.73
CA PHE A 434 4.98 -5.93 -5.48
C PHE A 434 4.25 -7.26 -5.40
N ASP A 435 3.03 -7.25 -4.86
CA ASP A 435 2.17 -8.44 -4.77
C ASP A 435 2.07 -9.22 -6.09
N ARG A 436 2.11 -8.52 -7.23
CA ARG A 436 1.94 -9.13 -8.56
C ARG A 436 3.11 -10.01 -9.01
N ALA A 437 4.35 -9.73 -8.63
CA ALA A 437 5.51 -10.43 -9.21
C ALA A 437 5.69 -11.85 -8.63
N PRO A 438 5.87 -12.04 -7.30
CA PRO A 438 5.95 -13.37 -6.70
C PRO A 438 4.67 -14.20 -6.94
N ARG A 439 3.49 -13.57 -6.84
CA ARG A 439 2.21 -14.25 -7.12
C ARG A 439 2.15 -14.81 -8.53
N LYS A 440 2.59 -14.03 -9.53
CA LYS A 440 2.58 -14.47 -10.93
C LYS A 440 3.48 -15.70 -11.11
N ALA A 441 4.72 -15.64 -10.62
CA ALA A 441 5.63 -16.78 -10.70
C ALA A 441 5.07 -18.04 -10.04
N VAL A 442 4.42 -17.92 -8.86
CA VAL A 442 3.82 -19.06 -8.15
C VAL A 442 2.61 -19.63 -8.90
N LEU A 443 1.77 -18.78 -9.50
CA LEU A 443 0.67 -19.25 -10.37
C LEU A 443 1.19 -19.93 -11.64
N ASP A 444 2.34 -19.49 -12.15
CA ASP A 444 3.01 -20.05 -13.31
C ASP A 444 3.91 -21.27 -12.96
N GLY A 445 3.80 -21.80 -11.73
CA GLY A 445 4.34 -23.10 -11.34
C GLY A 445 5.57 -23.06 -10.43
N ALA A 446 6.04 -21.89 -10.01
CA ALA A 446 7.22 -21.77 -9.14
C ALA A 446 7.06 -22.57 -7.84
N GLN A 447 8.08 -23.37 -7.53
CA GLN A 447 8.16 -24.23 -6.35
C GLN A 447 9.06 -23.66 -5.24
N LEU A 448 9.91 -22.71 -5.63
CA LEU A 448 10.81 -21.91 -4.80
C LEU A 448 10.76 -20.48 -5.33
N LEU A 449 11.04 -19.48 -4.48
CA LEU A 449 11.21 -18.09 -4.90
C LEU A 449 12.65 -17.65 -4.65
N ALA A 450 13.26 -16.98 -5.63
CA ALA A 450 14.52 -16.28 -5.50
C ALA A 450 14.30 -14.77 -5.59
N VAL A 451 15.01 -14.04 -4.75
CA VAL A 451 15.09 -12.57 -4.73
C VAL A 451 16.56 -12.18 -4.87
N PRO A 452 17.11 -12.21 -6.10
CA PRO A 452 18.44 -11.69 -6.39
C PRO A 452 18.41 -10.17 -6.23
N ALA A 453 19.34 -9.59 -5.47
CA ALA A 453 19.35 -8.17 -5.16
C ALA A 453 20.75 -7.59 -5.15
N ASN A 454 20.91 -6.44 -5.79
CA ASN A 454 22.12 -5.65 -5.74
C ASN A 454 21.94 -4.53 -4.71
N ASN A 455 22.41 -4.81 -3.49
CA ASN A 455 22.36 -3.85 -2.39
C ASN A 455 23.60 -2.96 -2.32
N ALA A 456 24.50 -2.99 -3.31
CA ALA A 456 25.76 -2.22 -3.27
C ALA A 456 25.53 -0.71 -3.26
N THR A 457 24.41 -0.26 -3.82
CA THR A 457 23.97 1.15 -3.84
C THR A 457 23.15 1.55 -2.61
N PHE A 458 22.84 0.58 -1.72
CA PHE A 458 21.99 0.75 -0.56
C PHE A 458 22.74 0.45 0.74
N ASN A 459 22.09 0.73 1.88
CA ASN A 459 22.64 0.47 3.20
C ASN A 459 21.98 -0.75 3.87
N GLN A 460 22.53 -1.16 5.00
CA GLN A 460 22.02 -2.30 5.77
C GLN A 460 20.52 -2.17 6.11
N THR A 461 20.04 -0.97 6.45
CA THR A 461 18.62 -0.75 6.77
C THR A 461 17.69 -1.09 5.59
N MET A 462 18.08 -0.76 4.36
CA MET A 462 17.31 -1.15 3.18
C MET A 462 17.32 -2.68 2.99
N SER A 463 18.46 -3.34 3.18
CA SER A 463 18.56 -4.81 3.12
C SER A 463 17.63 -5.48 4.14
N GLU A 464 17.57 -4.97 5.37
CA GLU A 464 16.65 -5.49 6.40
C GLU A 464 15.17 -5.26 6.05
N GLN A 465 14.85 -4.11 5.43
CA GLN A 465 13.51 -3.85 4.90
C GLN A 465 13.15 -4.82 3.76
N GLN A 466 14.10 -5.13 2.87
CA GLN A 466 13.91 -6.11 1.79
C GLN A 466 13.69 -7.53 2.33
N LEU A 467 14.44 -7.93 3.36
CA LEU A 467 14.20 -9.22 4.05
C LEU A 467 12.80 -9.31 4.64
N ALA A 468 12.26 -8.22 5.21
CA ALA A 468 10.87 -8.21 5.68
C ALA A 468 9.88 -8.44 4.52
N PHE A 469 10.16 -7.91 3.32
CA PHE A 469 9.32 -8.18 2.16
C PHE A 469 9.38 -9.66 1.79
N ALA A 470 10.58 -10.25 1.71
CA ALA A 470 10.77 -11.66 1.43
C ALA A 470 10.08 -12.58 2.46
N ARG A 471 10.13 -12.22 3.76
CA ARG A 471 9.44 -12.95 4.83
C ARG A 471 7.93 -12.95 4.66
N LEU A 472 7.34 -11.81 4.31
CA LEU A 472 5.92 -11.75 4.01
C LEU A 472 5.57 -12.65 2.81
N ARG A 473 6.37 -12.60 1.73
CA ARG A 473 6.12 -13.40 0.51
C ARG A 473 6.24 -14.90 0.76
N ALA A 474 7.14 -15.33 1.64
CA ALA A 474 7.29 -16.74 2.01
C ALA A 474 6.00 -17.30 2.63
N VAL A 475 5.41 -16.55 3.56
CA VAL A 475 4.14 -16.91 4.22
C VAL A 475 2.95 -16.81 3.28
N GLU A 476 2.88 -15.70 2.55
CA GLU A 476 1.78 -15.43 1.62
C GLU A 476 1.66 -16.52 0.56
N HIS A 477 2.77 -17.05 0.04
CA HIS A 477 2.77 -18.00 -1.05
C HIS A 477 3.02 -19.45 -0.64
N ASP A 478 3.27 -19.73 0.64
CA ASP A 478 3.69 -21.07 1.11
C ASP A 478 4.90 -21.56 0.30
N ARG A 479 5.93 -20.72 0.23
CA ARG A 479 7.17 -20.97 -0.52
C ARG A 479 8.37 -20.65 0.35
N TYR A 480 9.43 -21.44 0.19
CA TYR A 480 10.74 -20.97 0.61
C TYR A 480 11.12 -19.77 -0.26
N VAL A 481 11.73 -18.76 0.35
CA VAL A 481 12.23 -17.57 -0.36
C VAL A 481 13.72 -17.45 -0.09
N VAL A 482 14.49 -17.36 -1.16
CA VAL A 482 15.95 -17.27 -1.14
C VAL A 482 16.33 -15.86 -1.54
N VAL A 483 16.85 -15.09 -0.61
CA VAL A 483 17.37 -13.74 -0.86
C VAL A 483 18.87 -13.86 -1.12
N ALA A 484 19.31 -13.41 -2.30
CA ALA A 484 20.72 -13.42 -2.69
C ALA A 484 21.18 -11.98 -2.88
N GLY A 485 21.91 -11.44 -1.90
CA GLY A 485 22.40 -10.07 -1.91
C GLY A 485 23.85 -9.98 -2.39
N THR A 486 24.19 -9.00 -3.25
CA THR A 486 25.59 -8.78 -3.66
C THR A 486 26.44 -8.36 -2.47
N THR A 487 25.96 -7.36 -1.72
CA THR A 487 26.52 -6.84 -0.47
C THR A 487 25.51 -6.87 0.68
N GLY A 488 24.24 -7.10 0.35
CA GLY A 488 23.13 -7.14 1.29
C GLY A 488 23.15 -8.40 2.12
N ILE A 489 22.19 -8.54 3.03
CA ILE A 489 22.02 -9.77 3.80
C ILE A 489 21.40 -10.81 2.86
N SER A 490 22.14 -11.86 2.54
CA SER A 490 21.60 -13.07 1.90
C SER A 490 20.95 -13.94 2.97
N ALA A 491 19.81 -14.56 2.65
CA ALA A 491 19.06 -15.34 3.62
C ALA A 491 18.18 -16.40 2.95
N VAL A 492 17.88 -17.47 3.69
CA VAL A 492 16.87 -18.46 3.30
C VAL A 492 15.72 -18.43 4.29
N ILE A 493 14.52 -18.16 3.79
CA ILE A 493 13.32 -17.95 4.58
C ILE A 493 12.35 -19.08 4.33
N ALA A 494 11.87 -19.71 5.40
CA ALA A 494 10.89 -20.77 5.37
C ALA A 494 9.46 -20.25 5.10
N PRO A 495 8.54 -21.13 4.65
CA PRO A 495 7.14 -20.78 4.39
C PRO A 495 6.32 -20.25 5.58
N ASP A 496 6.87 -20.28 6.80
CA ASP A 496 6.28 -19.68 8.00
C ASP A 496 6.87 -18.32 8.38
N GLY A 497 7.78 -17.79 7.55
CA GLY A 497 8.47 -16.52 7.74
C GLY A 497 9.72 -16.61 8.62
N ALA A 498 10.06 -17.80 9.12
CA ALA A 498 11.30 -18.02 9.85
C ALA A 498 12.50 -17.91 8.90
N GLU A 499 13.49 -17.13 9.32
CA GLU A 499 14.79 -17.11 8.64
C GLU A 499 15.61 -18.26 9.18
N LEU A 500 15.99 -19.16 8.28
CA LEU A 500 16.71 -20.38 8.63
C LEU A 500 18.20 -20.14 8.78
N VAL A 501 18.73 -19.27 7.92
CA VAL A 501 20.14 -18.89 7.87
C VAL A 501 20.27 -17.55 7.15
N SER A 502 21.26 -16.74 7.54
CA SER A 502 21.60 -15.46 6.93
C SER A 502 23.10 -15.19 6.95
N THR A 503 23.58 -14.34 6.03
CA THR A 503 24.94 -13.79 6.03
C THR A 503 25.00 -12.47 6.79
N ASP A 504 26.21 -11.98 7.07
CA ASP A 504 26.42 -10.60 7.49
C ASP A 504 26.36 -9.63 6.30
N PHE A 505 26.03 -8.36 6.57
CA PHE A 505 26.08 -7.29 5.57
C PHE A 505 27.53 -6.96 5.17
N PHE A 506 27.76 -6.76 3.87
CA PHE A 506 29.02 -6.30 3.29
C PHE A 506 30.23 -7.21 3.57
N GLN A 507 30.02 -8.53 3.57
CA GLN A 507 31.06 -9.55 3.69
C GLN A 507 30.91 -10.61 2.59
N PRO A 508 32.00 -11.17 2.04
CA PRO A 508 31.89 -12.34 1.16
C PRO A 508 31.51 -13.58 1.97
N ALA A 509 30.54 -14.35 1.49
CA ALA A 509 30.05 -15.56 2.13
C ALA A 509 29.28 -16.45 1.15
N TYR A 510 28.99 -17.68 1.55
CA TYR A 510 27.95 -18.49 0.91
C TYR A 510 27.08 -19.14 1.98
N LEU A 511 25.87 -19.52 1.58
CA LEU A 511 24.93 -20.29 2.37
C LEU A 511 24.64 -21.59 1.63
N ASP A 512 24.63 -22.72 2.32
CA ASP A 512 24.15 -24.00 1.81
C ASP A 512 23.08 -24.56 2.76
N ILE A 513 21.94 -24.96 2.21
CA ILE A 513 20.83 -25.48 3.02
C ILE A 513 19.87 -26.32 2.18
N ALA A 514 19.30 -27.35 2.80
CA ALA A 514 18.19 -28.08 2.23
C ALA A 514 16.87 -27.32 2.40
N VAL A 515 16.21 -27.02 1.28
CA VAL A 515 14.84 -26.47 1.23
C VAL A 515 13.88 -27.51 0.67
N ARG A 516 12.57 -27.30 0.81
CA ARG A 516 11.56 -28.22 0.24
C ARG A 516 10.80 -27.55 -0.88
N LEU A 517 10.57 -28.30 -1.96
CA LEU A 517 9.80 -27.82 -3.11
C LEU A 517 8.30 -27.87 -2.79
N LYS A 518 7.64 -26.72 -2.88
CA LYS A 518 6.22 -26.54 -2.51
C LYS A 518 5.38 -26.30 -3.75
N THR A 519 4.21 -26.92 -3.85
CA THR A 519 3.31 -26.78 -5.01
C THR A 519 1.93 -26.26 -4.67
N ARG A 520 1.53 -26.31 -3.39
CA ARG A 520 0.20 -25.85 -2.96
C ARG A 520 0.05 -24.35 -3.18
N LEU A 521 -1.16 -23.91 -3.50
CA LEU A 521 -1.51 -22.50 -3.65
C LEU A 521 -2.33 -22.05 -2.45
N THR A 522 -1.87 -20.98 -1.80
CA THR A 522 -2.57 -20.36 -0.66
C THR A 522 -3.83 -19.61 -1.12
N PRO A 523 -4.79 -19.34 -0.23
CA PRO A 523 -5.91 -18.46 -0.53
C PRO A 523 -5.47 -17.08 -1.03
N ALA A 524 -4.43 -16.49 -0.42
CA ALA A 524 -3.87 -15.22 -0.86
C ALA A 524 -3.37 -15.28 -2.32
N THR A 525 -2.60 -16.32 -2.66
CA THR A 525 -2.11 -16.52 -4.04
C THR A 525 -3.25 -16.60 -5.04
N ARG A 526 -4.39 -17.20 -4.67
CA ARG A 526 -5.55 -17.30 -5.57
C ARG A 526 -6.35 -16.00 -5.64
N TRP A 527 -6.70 -15.42 -4.49
CA TRP A 527 -7.80 -14.48 -4.36
C TRP A 527 -7.43 -13.08 -3.85
N ALA A 528 -6.18 -12.81 -3.48
CA ALA A 528 -5.79 -11.49 -2.95
C ALA A 528 -6.16 -10.32 -3.89
N PRO A 529 -6.00 -10.39 -5.23
CA PRO A 529 -6.45 -9.31 -6.11
C PRO A 529 -7.97 -9.08 -6.07
N VAL A 530 -8.77 -10.14 -5.92
CA VAL A 530 -10.22 -10.03 -5.79
C VAL A 530 -10.58 -9.33 -4.48
N LEU A 531 -9.93 -9.71 -3.39
CA LEU A 531 -10.09 -9.05 -2.10
C LEU A 531 -9.75 -7.55 -2.18
N GLN A 532 -8.63 -7.19 -2.83
CA GLN A 532 -8.25 -5.80 -3.06
C GLN A 532 -9.34 -5.03 -3.82
N TRP A 533 -9.86 -5.58 -4.92
CA TRP A 533 -10.94 -4.96 -5.67
C TRP A 533 -12.22 -4.78 -4.86
N VAL A 534 -12.62 -5.78 -4.07
CA VAL A 534 -13.78 -5.68 -3.18
C VAL A 534 -13.58 -4.56 -2.16
N LEU A 535 -12.41 -4.48 -1.53
CA LEU A 535 -12.10 -3.43 -0.56
C LEU A 535 -12.12 -2.03 -1.20
N LEU A 536 -11.63 -1.89 -2.45
CA LEU A 536 -11.67 -0.62 -3.18
C LEU A 536 -13.11 -0.20 -3.53
N VAL A 537 -13.95 -1.13 -3.97
CA VAL A 537 -15.36 -0.85 -4.26
C VAL A 537 -16.09 -0.44 -2.98
N VAL A 538 -15.85 -1.14 -1.86
CA VAL A 538 -16.42 -0.78 -0.56
C VAL A 538 -15.90 0.58 -0.09
N ALA A 539 -14.61 0.88 -0.27
CA ALA A 539 -14.02 2.19 0.04
C ALA A 539 -14.70 3.33 -0.73
N GLY A 540 -14.91 3.16 -2.04
CA GLY A 540 -15.63 4.15 -2.85
C GLY A 540 -17.08 4.32 -2.42
N ALA A 541 -17.79 3.21 -2.20
CA ALA A 541 -19.18 3.23 -1.77
C ALA A 541 -19.35 3.91 -0.40
N VAL A 542 -18.49 3.62 0.58
CA VAL A 542 -18.60 4.21 1.92
C VAL A 542 -18.31 5.70 1.93
N VAL A 543 -17.39 6.18 1.08
CA VAL A 543 -17.14 7.62 0.91
C VAL A 543 -18.38 8.30 0.34
N LEU A 544 -19.01 7.72 -0.70
CA LEU A 544 -20.24 8.27 -1.29
C LEU A 544 -21.39 8.32 -0.27
N VAL A 545 -21.54 7.26 0.54
CA VAL A 545 -22.53 7.21 1.63
C VAL A 545 -22.22 8.28 2.68
N GLY A 546 -20.96 8.45 3.09
CA GLY A 546 -20.54 9.48 4.03
C GLY A 546 -20.80 10.89 3.51
N MET A 547 -20.50 11.17 2.25
CA MET A 547 -20.80 12.46 1.60
C MET A 547 -22.31 12.74 1.57
N ARG A 548 -23.12 11.72 1.25
CA ARG A 548 -24.59 11.85 1.25
C ARG A 548 -25.14 12.05 2.66
N HIS A 549 -24.65 11.30 3.64
CA HIS A 549 -25.03 11.43 5.04
C HIS A 549 -24.73 12.83 5.58
N ASN A 550 -23.60 13.42 5.19
CA ASN A 550 -23.18 14.77 5.60
C ASN A 550 -23.85 15.90 4.79
N GLY A 551 -24.78 15.59 3.87
CA GLY A 551 -25.53 16.58 3.11
C GLY A 551 -24.71 17.35 2.06
N TRP A 552 -23.58 16.80 1.60
CA TRP A 552 -22.70 17.46 0.62
C TRP A 552 -23.25 17.49 -0.81
N PHE A 553 -24.23 16.64 -1.13
CA PHE A 553 -24.96 16.75 -2.39
C PHE A 553 -26.05 17.82 -2.25
N ALA A 554 -26.02 18.84 -3.12
CA ALA A 554 -27.04 19.87 -3.19
C ALA A 554 -28.43 19.23 -3.25
N ARG A 555 -29.33 19.60 -2.34
CA ARG A 555 -30.73 19.17 -2.42
C ARG A 555 -31.28 19.68 -3.76
N PRO A 556 -31.90 18.81 -4.60
CA PRO A 556 -32.58 19.30 -5.78
C PRO A 556 -33.63 20.31 -5.31
N VAL A 557 -33.56 21.53 -5.85
CA VAL A 557 -34.51 22.60 -5.58
C VAL A 557 -35.90 22.05 -5.93
N ARG A 558 -36.70 21.70 -4.90
CA ARG A 558 -38.12 21.43 -5.11
C ARG A 558 -38.74 22.76 -5.52
N LEU A 559 -39.07 22.91 -6.79
CA LEU A 559 -40.03 23.91 -7.25
C LEU A 559 -41.29 23.73 -6.39
N ARG A 560 -41.54 24.71 -5.52
CA ARG A 560 -42.78 24.79 -4.74
C ARG A 560 -43.92 24.96 -5.73
N SER A 561 -44.67 23.89 -5.95
CA SER A 561 -46.03 23.97 -6.46
C SER A 561 -46.87 24.73 -5.42
N THR A 562 -47.18 26.00 -5.71
CA THR A 562 -48.30 26.69 -5.09
C THR A 562 -49.58 26.03 -5.57
N ALA A 563 -50.13 25.10 -4.77
CA ALA A 563 -51.52 24.68 -4.85
C ALA A 563 -52.17 25.11 -3.54
N GLY A 564 -53.20 25.94 -3.67
CA GLY A 564 -53.97 26.49 -2.55
C GLY A 564 -54.85 25.42 -1.91
N ASP A 565 -54.92 25.47 -0.58
CA ASP A 565 -55.91 24.76 0.21
C ASP A 565 -56.88 25.81 0.78
N GLU A 566 -57.97 26.03 0.06
CA GLU A 566 -59.25 26.43 0.65
C GLU A 566 -60.16 25.19 0.71
N ALA A 567 -60.95 25.13 1.78
CA ALA A 567 -62.04 24.18 2.07
C ALA A 567 -61.68 22.83 2.70
N SER A 568 -61.72 22.74 4.04
CA SER A 568 -62.92 22.25 4.75
C SER A 568 -62.70 22.27 6.27
N SER A 569 -63.46 23.10 7.00
CA SER A 569 -63.81 22.76 8.38
C SER A 569 -65.25 23.22 8.64
N ALA A 570 -66.12 22.22 8.79
CA ALA A 570 -67.52 22.40 9.15
C ALA A 570 -67.70 22.11 10.64
N GLY A 571 -68.35 23.06 11.34
CA GLY A 571 -69.29 22.78 12.42
C GLY A 571 -68.76 22.82 13.86
N THR A 572 -69.03 23.92 14.57
CA THR A 572 -69.85 23.97 15.81
C THR A 572 -70.04 25.46 16.21
N PRO A 573 -71.27 25.96 16.45
CA PRO A 573 -71.52 27.39 16.68
C PRO A 573 -71.67 27.74 18.18
N PRO A 574 -71.45 29.00 18.57
CA PRO A 574 -72.09 29.56 19.76
C PRO A 574 -72.98 30.78 19.47
N ARG A 575 -74.26 30.63 19.82
CA ARG A 575 -75.24 31.56 20.42
C ARG A 575 -75.21 33.06 20.08
N ASP A 576 -76.36 33.53 19.58
CA ASP A 576 -76.77 34.92 19.35
C ASP A 576 -76.92 35.78 20.64
N PRO A 577 -76.77 37.11 20.49
CA PRO A 577 -77.58 38.11 21.19
C PRO A 577 -78.31 39.10 20.23
N PRO A 578 -79.24 39.95 20.74
CA PRO A 578 -80.55 40.27 20.12
C PRO A 578 -80.60 41.54 19.21
N PRO A 579 -81.76 41.88 18.59
CA PRO A 579 -81.82 42.63 17.33
C PRO A 579 -82.15 44.13 17.43
N GLY A 580 -81.84 44.86 16.35
CA GLY A 580 -82.31 46.21 15.99
C GLY A 580 -81.13 47.19 15.83
N GLN A 581 -80.97 48.01 14.79
CA GLN A 581 -81.82 48.55 13.72
C GLN A 581 -80.90 48.87 12.51
N GLY A 582 -81.38 48.77 11.26
CA GLY A 582 -80.69 49.29 10.06
C GLY A 582 -81.18 50.70 9.67
N PRO A 583 -80.95 51.19 8.44
CA PRO A 583 -79.76 51.06 7.57
C PRO A 583 -79.33 52.43 6.99
N SER A 584 -78.16 52.52 6.33
CA SER A 584 -77.88 53.57 5.33
C SER A 584 -76.76 53.16 4.37
N ASP A 585 -77.09 53.11 3.08
CA ASP A 585 -76.24 52.88 1.90
C ASP A 585 -75.13 53.93 1.72
N PRO A 586 -74.12 53.67 0.85
CA PRO A 586 -74.12 54.31 -0.48
C PRO A 586 -73.64 53.41 -1.66
N PRO A 587 -73.71 53.91 -2.92
CA PRO A 587 -73.91 53.11 -4.14
C PRO A 587 -72.65 53.08 -5.08
N PRO A 588 -72.72 52.91 -6.43
CA PRO A 588 -72.09 51.74 -7.09
C PRO A 588 -71.09 52.04 -8.24
N ALA A 589 -70.39 50.97 -8.63
CA ALA A 589 -69.93 50.54 -9.97
C ALA A 589 -69.61 51.52 -11.13
N GLU A 590 -68.44 51.34 -11.73
CA GLU A 590 -68.16 51.26 -13.19
C GLU A 590 -66.92 50.34 -13.36
N GLY A 591 -66.77 49.35 -14.24
CA GLY A 591 -67.43 48.98 -15.49
C GLY A 591 -66.56 49.37 -16.70
N GLY A 592 -65.85 48.44 -17.37
CA GLY A 592 -65.25 48.76 -18.67
C GLY A 592 -64.11 47.88 -19.18
N ASP A 593 -64.48 46.79 -19.83
CA ASP A 593 -63.69 45.92 -20.72
C ASP A 593 -63.20 46.65 -22.00
N ARG A 594 -62.05 46.24 -22.58
CA ARG A 594 -61.80 46.19 -24.05
C ARG A 594 -60.40 45.67 -24.43
N THR A 595 -60.44 44.79 -25.42
CA THR A 595 -59.42 43.97 -26.07
C THR A 595 -58.64 44.73 -27.20
N PRO A 596 -57.59 44.13 -27.82
CA PRO A 596 -56.45 44.73 -28.58
C PRO A 596 -56.79 44.88 -30.10
N PRO A 597 -55.89 44.92 -31.13
CA PRO A 597 -54.42 44.76 -31.30
C PRO A 597 -53.86 45.79 -32.35
N PRO A 598 -53.04 45.51 -33.42
CA PRO A 598 -51.91 44.58 -33.70
C PRO A 598 -50.68 45.28 -34.39
N GLY A 599 -49.65 44.50 -34.73
CA GLY A 599 -48.63 44.81 -35.77
C GLY A 599 -47.24 44.36 -35.32
N GLY A 600 -46.57 43.35 -35.88
CA GLY A 600 -46.39 42.95 -37.30
C GLY A 600 -44.94 43.33 -37.70
N GLY A 601 -44.08 42.54 -38.36
CA GLY A 601 -44.09 41.20 -38.95
C GLY A 601 -42.64 40.66 -38.97
N GLU A 602 -42.44 39.34 -39.12
CA GLU A 602 -42.04 38.62 -40.37
C GLU A 602 -40.50 38.57 -40.54
N ASP A 603 -39.81 37.43 -40.78
CA ASP A 603 -40.11 36.25 -41.60
C ASP A 603 -39.35 34.96 -41.14
N SER A 604 -39.88 33.79 -41.52
CA SER A 604 -39.23 32.45 -41.58
C SER A 604 -39.15 32.01 -43.07
N PRO A 605 -38.94 30.74 -43.54
CA PRO A 605 -38.38 29.47 -42.98
C PRO A 605 -37.47 28.60 -43.93
N LEU A 606 -36.72 27.60 -43.37
CA LEU A 606 -36.37 26.20 -43.84
C LEU A 606 -35.74 25.93 -45.28
N PRO A 607 -35.38 24.68 -45.73
CA PRO A 607 -34.58 23.53 -45.21
C PRO A 607 -33.55 22.92 -46.26
N GLU A 608 -33.05 21.68 -46.02
CA GLU A 608 -32.27 20.74 -46.92
C GLU A 608 -30.78 21.03 -47.21
N GLY A 609 -29.84 20.11 -47.49
CA GLY A 609 -29.73 18.63 -47.55
C GLY A 609 -28.22 18.27 -47.42
N GLY A 610 -27.81 17.08 -46.97
CA GLY A 610 -27.72 15.86 -47.76
C GLY A 610 -26.33 15.65 -48.42
N ARG A 611 -25.57 14.62 -47.98
CA ARG A 611 -24.75 13.65 -48.78
C ARG A 611 -23.50 13.09 -48.04
N ARG A 612 -23.64 11.84 -47.57
CA ARG A 612 -22.68 10.72 -47.82
C ARG A 612 -22.94 10.19 -49.26
N PRO A 613 -22.00 9.57 -50.00
CA PRO A 613 -21.53 8.16 -49.81
C PRO A 613 -20.02 7.97 -50.18
N SER A 614 -19.29 6.89 -49.88
CA SER A 614 -19.43 5.47 -50.28
C SER A 614 -18.27 4.69 -49.62
N ARG A 615 -18.47 3.58 -48.90
CA ARG A 615 -18.45 2.17 -49.34
C ARG A 615 -17.34 1.78 -50.34
N HIS A 616 -16.30 1.12 -49.83
CA HIS A 616 -15.75 -0.07 -50.49
C HIS A 616 -15.34 -1.14 -49.47
N SER A 617 -16.01 -2.29 -49.56
CA SER A 617 -15.68 -3.55 -48.93
C SER A 617 -15.09 -4.46 -50.02
N GLY A 618 -13.90 -5.02 -49.78
CA GLY A 618 -13.31 -6.06 -50.61
C GLY A 618 -12.72 -7.16 -49.72
N ARG A 619 -13.35 -8.34 -49.76
CA ARG A 619 -12.87 -9.62 -49.21
C ARG A 619 -11.85 -10.25 -50.17
N HIS A 620 -10.82 -10.93 -49.64
CA HIS A 620 -10.21 -12.19 -50.13
C HIS A 620 -9.22 -12.65 -49.03
N ARG A 621 -9.44 -13.73 -48.25
CA ARG A 621 -9.21 -15.18 -48.49
C ARG A 621 -7.85 -15.54 -49.12
N GLY A 622 -7.02 -16.26 -48.36
CA GLY A 622 -6.36 -17.51 -48.80
C GLY A 622 -4.83 -17.55 -48.86
N ALA A 623 -4.24 -18.39 -47.99
CA ALA A 623 -3.09 -19.30 -48.18
C ALA A 623 -1.88 -18.87 -49.03
N THR A 624 -0.71 -18.74 -48.38
CA THR A 624 0.43 -19.70 -48.35
C THR A 624 1.43 -19.27 -47.30
#